data_AF-A0A135U4Z4-F1
#
_entry.id   AF-A0A135U4Z4-F1
#
_cell.length_a   1.000
_cell.length_b   1.000
_cell.length_c   1.000
_cell.angle_alpha   90.00
_cell.angle_beta   90.00
_cell.angle_gamma   90.00
#
_symmetry.space_group_name_H-M   'P 1'
#
loop_
_entity.id
_entity.type
_entity.pdbx_description
1 polymer ?
#
loop_
_entity_poly.entity_id
_entity_poly.type
_entity_poly.pdbx_seq_one_letter_code
_entity_poly.pdbx_strand_id
1 'polypeptide(L)'
;MSLCRAIRVAQMLGLHRVDGECVDAMPLLPPPRDWSEAEERRRTWWVIYCADRLVSGNTGWPVMIKQQDITTHLPASDAAFETGVGEQASPLTSILLQEGRDSSAFVGRVLAAASFFQAFQHSTRTLPDDDLTDPRTSRNWKRHREIDNDLVGLLGALPDDLMLPKNTQCRNATFVNAIIYTLSRARLICAAEEILNIFRMMPDITQTHPMLTFPMYTASLVFLENWDTSAQD
;
A
#
# COMPACT_ATOMS: atom_id res chain seq x y z
N MET A 1 0.78 -24.26 -7.11
CA MET A 1 0.57 -23.21 -8.12
C MET A 1 1.35 -21.98 -7.66
N SER A 2 2.34 -21.49 -8.41
CA SER A 2 3.12 -20.30 -7.99
C SER A 2 2.42 -19.00 -8.44
N LEU A 3 2.59 -17.92 -7.67
CA LEU A 3 1.96 -16.61 -7.92
C LEU A 3 2.25 -16.07 -9.32
N CYS A 4 3.47 -16.23 -9.83
CA CYS A 4 3.85 -15.80 -11.17
C CYS A 4 3.01 -16.45 -12.28
N ARG A 5 2.68 -17.74 -12.11
CA ARG A 5 1.79 -18.44 -13.05
C ARG A 5 0.38 -17.89 -12.97
N ALA A 6 -0.14 -17.64 -11.76
CA ALA A 6 -1.47 -17.06 -11.58
C ALA A 6 -1.57 -15.67 -12.25
N ILE A 7 -0.56 -14.82 -12.07
CA ILE A 7 -0.47 -13.50 -12.70
C ILE A 7 -0.49 -13.62 -14.22
N ARG A 8 0.34 -14.51 -14.78
CA ARG A 8 0.41 -14.67 -16.23
C ARG A 8 -0.90 -15.20 -16.82
N VAL A 9 -1.54 -16.16 -16.15
CA VAL A 9 -2.85 -16.69 -16.55
C VAL A 9 -3.91 -15.58 -16.49
N ALA A 10 -3.97 -14.81 -15.41
CA ALA A 10 -4.92 -13.69 -15.28
C ALA A 10 -4.74 -12.62 -16.37
N GLN A 11 -3.49 -12.33 -16.76
CA GLN A 11 -3.18 -11.44 -17.89
C GLN A 11 -3.69 -12.02 -19.23
N MET A 12 -3.43 -13.31 -19.50
CA MET A 12 -3.93 -13.99 -20.71
C MET A 12 -5.46 -14.04 -20.79
N LEU A 13 -6.13 -14.15 -19.64
CA LEU A 13 -7.59 -14.09 -19.52
C LEU A 13 -8.14 -12.66 -19.62
N GLY A 14 -7.29 -11.62 -19.66
CA GLY A 14 -7.71 -10.23 -19.77
C GLY A 14 -8.23 -9.58 -18.48
N LEU A 15 -8.00 -10.20 -17.30
CA LEU A 15 -8.59 -9.73 -16.04
C LEU A 15 -8.06 -8.35 -15.58
N HIS A 16 -6.92 -7.91 -16.11
CA HIS A 16 -6.32 -6.59 -15.87
C HIS A 16 -6.98 -5.45 -16.66
N ARG A 17 -7.85 -5.79 -17.62
CA ARG A 17 -8.50 -4.84 -18.52
C ARG A 17 -10.00 -5.08 -18.65
N VAL A 18 -10.67 -5.52 -17.59
CA VAL A 18 -12.11 -5.86 -17.60
C VAL A 18 -12.96 -4.68 -18.08
N ASP A 19 -12.58 -3.46 -17.68
CA ASP A 19 -13.34 -2.24 -17.98
C ASP A 19 -12.69 -1.36 -19.08
N GLY A 20 -11.57 -1.79 -19.68
CA GLY A 20 -10.86 -1.01 -20.69
C GLY A 20 -11.28 -1.31 -22.12
N GLU A 21 -11.07 -0.34 -23.02
CA GLU A 21 -11.26 -0.57 -24.46
C GLU A 21 -10.23 -1.59 -24.98
N CYS A 22 -10.71 -2.54 -25.79
CA CYS A 22 -9.94 -3.63 -26.34
C CYS A 22 -9.16 -3.14 -27.57
N VAL A 23 -7.93 -2.64 -27.36
CA VAL A 23 -7.19 -2.00 -28.45
C VAL A 23 -6.20 -2.93 -29.16
N ASP A 24 -5.57 -3.93 -28.51
CA ASP A 24 -4.44 -4.64 -29.18
C ASP A 24 -4.24 -6.14 -28.88
N ALA A 25 -4.94 -6.73 -27.91
CA ALA A 25 -4.76 -8.14 -27.56
C ALA A 25 -6.11 -8.80 -27.29
N MET A 26 -6.39 -9.91 -27.99
CA MET A 26 -7.62 -10.67 -27.82
C MET A 26 -7.52 -11.49 -26.52
N PRO A 27 -8.26 -11.14 -25.45
CA PRO A 27 -8.26 -11.94 -24.23
C PRO A 27 -8.79 -13.35 -24.53
N LEU A 28 -8.33 -14.35 -23.77
CA LEU A 28 -8.83 -15.73 -23.91
C LEU A 28 -10.30 -15.87 -23.51
N LEU A 29 -10.80 -14.96 -22.68
CA LEU A 29 -12.21 -14.92 -22.29
C LEU A 29 -13.00 -13.96 -23.20
N PRO A 30 -14.25 -14.31 -23.54
CA PRO A 30 -15.17 -13.36 -24.14
C PRO A 30 -15.49 -12.22 -23.15
N PRO A 31 -16.08 -11.12 -23.63
CA PRO A 31 -16.63 -10.08 -22.74
C PRO A 31 -17.53 -10.70 -21.66
N PRO A 32 -17.56 -10.13 -20.44
CA PRO A 32 -18.44 -10.61 -19.37
C PRO A 32 -19.90 -10.64 -19.82
N ARG A 33 -20.64 -11.68 -19.44
CA ARG A 33 -22.04 -11.87 -19.83
C ARG A 33 -22.98 -10.97 -19.07
N ASP A 34 -22.66 -10.73 -17.80
CA ASP A 34 -23.44 -9.95 -16.86
C ASP A 34 -22.52 -9.17 -15.92
N TRP A 35 -23.14 -8.28 -15.13
CA TRP A 35 -22.41 -7.48 -14.14
C TRP A 35 -21.73 -8.36 -13.09
N SER A 36 -22.36 -9.47 -12.69
CA SER A 36 -21.81 -10.40 -11.70
C SER A 36 -20.53 -11.05 -12.21
N GLU A 37 -20.51 -11.60 -13.43
CA GLU A 37 -19.28 -12.16 -14.02
C GLU A 37 -18.19 -11.08 -14.20
N ALA A 38 -18.57 -9.85 -14.56
CA ALA A 38 -17.61 -8.76 -14.62
C ALA A 38 -16.98 -8.51 -13.25
N GLU A 39 -17.79 -8.47 -12.19
CA GLU A 39 -17.34 -8.23 -10.83
C GLU A 39 -16.50 -9.38 -10.27
N GLU A 40 -16.83 -10.64 -10.57
CA GLU A 40 -15.99 -11.81 -10.25
C GLU A 40 -14.60 -11.68 -10.88
N ARG A 41 -14.53 -11.24 -12.14
CA ARG A 41 -13.26 -10.99 -12.84
C ARG A 41 -12.48 -9.84 -12.21
N ARG A 42 -13.15 -8.74 -11.82
CA ARG A 42 -12.51 -7.62 -11.09
C ARG A 42 -11.92 -8.09 -9.78
N ARG A 43 -12.72 -8.74 -8.93
CA ARG A 43 -12.29 -9.25 -7.62
C ARG A 43 -11.12 -10.21 -7.75
N THR A 44 -11.17 -11.13 -8.72
CA THR A 44 -10.07 -12.07 -9.00
C THR A 44 -8.78 -11.33 -9.35
N TRP A 45 -8.83 -10.34 -10.24
CA TRP A 45 -7.67 -9.52 -10.58
C TRP A 45 -7.08 -8.83 -9.36
N TRP A 46 -7.92 -8.20 -8.53
CA TRP A 46 -7.46 -7.46 -7.36
C TRP A 46 -6.90 -8.35 -6.25
N VAL A 47 -7.39 -9.58 -6.08
CA VAL A 47 -6.74 -10.56 -5.18
C VAL A 47 -5.32 -10.86 -5.65
N ILE A 48 -5.13 -11.09 -6.95
CA ILE A 48 -3.83 -11.39 -7.55
C ILE A 48 -2.90 -10.17 -7.42
N TYR A 49 -3.43 -8.96 -7.64
CA TYR A 49 -2.71 -7.71 -7.42
C TYR A 49 -2.19 -7.57 -5.98
N CYS A 50 -3.06 -7.75 -4.98
CA CYS A 50 -2.66 -7.68 -3.58
C CYS A 50 -1.56 -8.71 -3.25
N ALA A 51 -1.70 -9.94 -3.75
CA ALA A 51 -0.69 -10.97 -3.55
C ALA A 51 0.68 -10.60 -4.16
N ASP A 52 0.71 -10.06 -5.38
CA ASP A 52 1.95 -9.57 -6.02
C ASP A 52 2.65 -8.52 -5.16
N ARG A 53 1.89 -7.54 -4.65
CA ARG A 53 2.41 -6.44 -3.82
C ARG A 53 2.93 -6.91 -2.48
N LEU A 54 2.21 -7.81 -1.81
CA LEU A 54 2.60 -8.32 -0.50
C LEU A 54 3.82 -9.22 -0.57
N VAL A 55 3.84 -10.17 -1.53
CA VAL A 55 5.00 -11.04 -1.72
C VAL A 55 6.23 -10.20 -2.08
N SER A 56 6.10 -9.28 -3.03
CA SER A 56 7.20 -8.42 -3.45
C SER A 56 7.71 -7.53 -2.31
N GLY A 57 6.81 -6.94 -1.52
CA GLY A 57 7.19 -6.11 -0.38
C GLY A 57 7.84 -6.90 0.77
N ASN A 58 7.42 -8.14 1.02
CA ASN A 58 8.04 -8.96 2.07
C ASN A 58 9.37 -9.60 1.65
N THR A 59 9.56 -9.88 0.35
CA THR A 59 10.76 -10.58 -0.15
C THR A 59 11.80 -9.66 -0.77
N GLY A 60 11.44 -8.41 -1.06
CA GLY A 60 12.26 -7.49 -1.84
C GLY A 60 12.30 -7.79 -3.35
N TRP A 61 11.49 -8.74 -3.83
CA TRP A 61 11.44 -9.08 -5.25
C TRP A 61 10.70 -8.01 -6.06
N PRO A 62 11.03 -7.85 -7.36
CA PRO A 62 10.31 -6.92 -8.22
C PRO A 62 8.89 -7.42 -8.48
N VAL A 63 7.94 -6.48 -8.46
CA VAL A 63 6.56 -6.74 -8.87
C VAL A 63 6.46 -7.11 -10.34
N MET A 64 5.54 -8.02 -10.66
CA MET A 64 5.27 -8.40 -12.05
C MET A 64 4.10 -7.62 -12.65
N ILE A 65 3.20 -7.09 -11.82
CA ILE A 65 2.07 -6.29 -12.28
C ILE A 65 2.47 -4.81 -12.30
N LYS A 66 2.44 -4.19 -13.48
CA LYS A 66 2.63 -2.75 -13.63
C LYS A 66 1.28 -2.03 -13.54
N GLN A 67 1.20 -0.99 -12.72
CA GLN A 67 -0.04 -0.28 -12.47
C GLN A 67 -0.59 0.43 -13.72
N GLN A 68 0.30 0.93 -14.59
CA GLN A 68 -0.06 1.56 -15.86
C GLN A 68 -0.80 0.63 -16.84
N ASP A 69 -0.67 -0.69 -16.68
CA ASP A 69 -1.30 -1.67 -17.56
C ASP A 69 -2.73 -2.04 -17.06
N ILE A 70 -3.15 -1.53 -15.89
CA ILE A 70 -4.42 -1.85 -15.27
C ILE A 70 -5.48 -0.84 -15.70
N THR A 71 -6.52 -1.32 -16.39
CA THR A 71 -7.72 -0.53 -16.67
C THR A 71 -8.95 -1.07 -15.94
N THR A 72 -8.82 -2.21 -15.24
CA THR A 72 -9.87 -2.76 -14.37
C THR A 72 -10.19 -1.79 -13.23
N HIS A 73 -11.48 -1.49 -13.05
CA HIS A 73 -11.98 -0.65 -11.96
C HIS A 73 -11.92 -1.38 -10.62
N LEU A 74 -11.99 -0.62 -9.54
CA LEU A 74 -12.01 -1.13 -8.18
C LEU A 74 -13.29 -1.94 -7.91
N PRO A 75 -13.21 -2.95 -7.02
CA PRO A 75 -14.36 -3.81 -6.72
C PRO A 75 -15.51 -3.06 -6.07
N ALA A 76 -16.73 -3.50 -6.39
CA ALA A 76 -17.95 -3.05 -5.74
C ALA A 76 -18.00 -3.50 -4.26
N SER A 77 -18.96 -2.98 -3.51
CA SER A 77 -19.24 -3.41 -2.15
C SER A 77 -19.57 -4.90 -2.06
N ASP A 78 -19.27 -5.53 -0.92
CA ASP A 78 -19.59 -6.95 -0.70
C ASP A 78 -21.12 -7.18 -0.74
N ALA A 79 -21.91 -6.23 -0.22
CA ALA A 79 -23.37 -6.29 -0.32
C ALA A 79 -23.88 -6.24 -1.76
N ALA A 80 -23.33 -5.36 -2.62
CA ALA A 80 -23.68 -5.30 -4.03
C ALA A 80 -23.35 -6.61 -4.77
N PHE A 81 -22.18 -7.19 -4.47
CA PHE A 81 -21.76 -8.46 -5.04
C PHE A 81 -22.65 -9.63 -4.61
N GLU A 82 -22.97 -9.74 -3.32
CA GLU A 82 -23.83 -10.81 -2.77
C GLU A 82 -25.27 -10.74 -3.29
N THR A 83 -25.78 -9.53 -3.50
CA THR A 83 -27.15 -9.30 -3.99
C THR A 83 -27.25 -9.29 -5.52
N GLY A 84 -26.12 -9.27 -6.23
CA GLY A 84 -26.08 -9.14 -7.69
C GLY A 84 -26.55 -7.77 -8.20
N VAL A 85 -26.61 -6.76 -7.32
CA VAL A 85 -27.07 -5.41 -7.68
C VAL A 85 -25.89 -4.60 -8.18
N GLY A 86 -26.01 -4.11 -9.41
CA GLY A 86 -24.95 -3.33 -10.05
C GLY A 86 -24.57 -2.06 -9.29
N GLU A 87 -23.31 -1.96 -8.90
CA GLU A 87 -22.71 -0.74 -8.33
C GLU A 87 -21.74 -0.09 -9.32
N GLN A 88 -21.63 1.24 -9.28
CA GLN A 88 -20.72 2.00 -10.14
C GLN A 88 -19.27 1.82 -9.67
N ALA A 89 -18.48 1.08 -10.46
CA ALA A 89 -17.06 0.89 -10.22
C ALA A 89 -16.24 2.14 -10.62
N SER A 90 -15.17 2.42 -9.88
CA SER A 90 -14.30 3.58 -10.08
C SER A 90 -12.85 3.16 -10.37
N PRO A 91 -12.08 3.93 -11.15
CA PRO A 91 -10.68 3.58 -11.43
C PRO A 91 -9.79 3.75 -10.20
N LEU A 92 -8.70 2.98 -10.14
CA LEU A 92 -7.75 2.99 -9.02
C LEU A 92 -7.23 4.41 -8.70
N THR A 93 -7.02 5.23 -9.73
CA THR A 93 -6.52 6.60 -9.61
C THR A 93 -7.51 7.59 -8.98
N SER A 94 -8.79 7.25 -8.92
CA SER A 94 -9.84 8.17 -8.46
C SER A 94 -10.03 8.21 -6.93
N ILE A 95 -9.60 7.18 -6.20
CA ILE A 95 -9.93 7.08 -4.76
C ILE A 95 -8.97 7.86 -3.86
N LEU A 96 -7.70 8.01 -4.25
CA LEU A 96 -6.77 8.88 -3.51
C LEU A 96 -7.18 10.38 -3.55
N LEU A 97 -8.13 10.74 -4.42
CA LEU A 97 -8.63 12.10 -4.60
C LEU A 97 -10.04 12.33 -4.02
N GLN A 98 -10.76 11.29 -3.61
CA GLN A 98 -12.13 11.42 -3.10
C GLN A 98 -12.19 11.05 -1.62
N GLU A 99 -12.01 12.06 -0.77
CA GLU A 99 -12.35 12.00 0.65
C GLU A 99 -13.85 11.69 0.81
N GLY A 100 -14.20 10.70 1.63
CA GLY A 100 -15.56 10.54 2.16
C GLY A 100 -16.54 9.65 1.40
N ARG A 101 -16.10 8.70 0.57
CA ARG A 101 -16.97 7.56 0.19
C ARG A 101 -16.86 6.44 1.22
N ASP A 102 -18.00 5.80 1.50
CA ASP A 102 -18.05 4.50 2.17
C ASP A 102 -17.30 3.48 1.30
N SER A 103 -16.00 3.34 1.56
CA SER A 103 -15.13 2.45 0.81
C SER A 103 -15.44 1.01 1.21
N SER A 104 -15.57 0.10 0.25
CA SER A 104 -15.80 -1.30 0.61
C SER A 104 -14.59 -1.89 1.33
N ALA A 105 -14.82 -2.87 2.21
CA ALA A 105 -13.74 -3.57 2.87
C ALA A 105 -12.72 -4.18 1.89
N PHE A 106 -13.17 -4.53 0.67
CA PHE A 106 -12.30 -5.01 -0.39
C PHE A 106 -11.39 -3.90 -0.93
N VAL A 107 -11.95 -2.73 -1.24
CA VAL A 107 -11.18 -1.57 -1.69
C VAL A 107 -10.12 -1.18 -0.66
N GLY A 108 -10.46 -1.20 0.63
CA GLY A 108 -9.50 -0.99 1.72
C GLY A 108 -8.31 -1.96 1.67
N ARG A 109 -8.52 -3.24 1.34
CA ARG A 109 -7.41 -4.21 1.16
C ARG A 109 -6.51 -3.88 -0.03
N VAL A 110 -7.10 -3.45 -1.15
CA VAL A 110 -6.35 -3.07 -2.35
C VAL A 110 -5.47 -1.86 -2.08
N LEU A 111 -6.04 -0.83 -1.45
CA LEU A 111 -5.31 0.38 -1.07
C LEU A 111 -4.21 0.06 -0.06
N ALA A 112 -4.52 -0.69 1.01
CA ALA A 112 -3.52 -1.10 2.00
C ALA A 112 -2.34 -1.84 1.36
N ALA A 113 -2.59 -2.79 0.44
CA ALA A 113 -1.54 -3.51 -0.26
C ALA A 113 -0.72 -2.61 -1.21
N ALA A 114 -1.36 -1.63 -1.87
CA ALA A 114 -0.67 -0.67 -2.72
C ALA A 114 0.24 0.26 -1.89
N SER A 115 -0.30 0.86 -0.82
CA SER A 115 0.45 1.72 0.10
C SER A 115 1.59 0.96 0.76
N PHE A 116 1.36 -0.29 1.17
CA PHE A 116 2.40 -1.18 1.70
C PHE A 116 3.60 -1.29 0.78
N PHE A 117 3.34 -1.63 -0.48
CA PHE A 117 4.41 -1.82 -1.44
C PHE A 117 5.12 -0.50 -1.77
N GLN A 118 4.41 0.61 -1.85
CA GLN A 118 5.01 1.94 -2.06
C GLN A 118 5.95 2.31 -0.90
N ALA A 119 5.52 2.10 0.35
CA ALA A 119 6.36 2.36 1.52
C ALA A 119 7.59 1.44 1.54
N PHE A 120 7.42 0.16 1.23
CA PHE A 120 8.55 -0.75 1.13
C PHE A 120 9.56 -0.31 0.06
N GLN A 121 9.08 0.07 -1.13
CA GLN A 121 9.94 0.58 -2.20
C GLN A 121 10.69 1.85 -1.78
N HIS A 122 10.03 2.74 -1.03
CA HIS A 122 10.64 3.95 -0.49
C HIS A 122 11.76 3.64 0.51
N SER A 123 11.56 2.69 1.42
CA SER A 123 12.59 2.29 2.40
C SER A 123 13.77 1.53 1.79
N THR A 124 13.59 0.81 0.67
CA THR A 124 14.63 -0.06 0.10
C THR A 124 15.33 0.48 -1.13
N ARG A 125 14.74 1.45 -1.85
CA ARG A 125 15.37 2.08 -3.01
C ARG A 125 15.81 3.50 -2.68
N THR A 126 17.09 3.66 -2.39
CA THR A 126 17.76 4.96 -2.53
C THR A 126 17.99 5.22 -4.01
N LEU A 127 17.30 6.21 -4.59
CA LEU A 127 17.57 6.60 -5.97
C LEU A 127 18.84 7.46 -6.02
N PRO A 128 19.70 7.31 -7.04
CA PRO A 128 20.94 8.07 -7.18
C PRO A 128 20.74 9.58 -7.39
N ASP A 129 19.50 10.02 -7.64
CA ASP A 129 19.08 11.41 -7.84
C ASP A 129 18.43 12.03 -6.58
N ASP A 130 18.39 11.28 -5.48
CA ASP A 130 17.88 11.79 -4.21
C ASP A 130 18.99 12.63 -3.55
N ASP A 131 18.88 13.95 -3.64
CA ASP A 131 19.77 14.88 -2.94
C ASP A 131 19.57 14.70 -1.43
N LEU A 132 20.60 14.14 -0.77
CA LEU A 132 20.64 13.90 0.68
C LEU A 132 21.09 15.15 1.44
N THR A 133 21.50 16.21 0.75
CA THR A 133 22.13 17.38 1.38
C THR A 133 21.13 18.48 1.77
N ASP A 134 20.00 18.60 1.07
CA ASP A 134 18.90 19.50 1.46
C ASP A 134 17.62 18.71 1.83
N PRO A 135 17.29 18.59 3.13
CA PRO A 135 16.09 17.90 3.61
C PRO A 135 14.78 18.49 3.08
N ARG A 136 14.77 19.74 2.63
CA ARG A 136 13.55 20.46 2.24
C ARG A 136 13.21 20.32 0.76
N THR A 137 14.20 20.07 -0.09
CA THR A 137 14.01 19.86 -1.53
C THR A 137 14.18 18.41 -1.95
N SER A 138 14.64 17.54 -1.03
CA SER A 138 14.83 16.12 -1.32
C SER A 138 13.56 15.45 -1.82
N ARG A 139 13.64 14.84 -3.00
CA ARG A 139 12.57 14.02 -3.59
C ARG A 139 12.21 12.84 -2.67
N ASN A 140 13.14 12.39 -1.85
CA ASN A 140 12.92 11.39 -0.82
C ASN A 140 11.86 11.83 0.21
N TRP A 141 11.98 13.07 0.72
CA TRP A 141 11.03 13.61 1.71
C TRP A 141 9.65 13.83 1.12
N LYS A 142 9.58 14.24 -0.15
CA LYS A 142 8.32 14.36 -0.87
C LYS A 142 7.60 13.01 -0.95
N ARG A 143 8.30 11.95 -1.35
CA ARG A 143 7.74 10.58 -1.38
C ARG A 143 7.31 10.10 0.01
N HIS A 144 8.13 10.35 1.04
CA HIS A 144 7.79 9.98 2.42
C HIS A 144 6.48 10.66 2.88
N ARG A 145 6.31 11.94 2.56
CA ARG A 145 5.10 12.70 2.88
C ARG A 145 3.89 12.24 2.08
N GLU A 146 4.07 11.89 0.80
CA GLU A 146 3.01 11.29 -0.03
C GLU A 146 2.50 10.00 0.61
N ILE A 147 3.41 9.10 1.02
CA ILE A 147 3.06 7.86 1.73
C ILE A 147 2.34 8.14 3.05
N ASP A 148 2.74 9.19 3.77
CA ASP A 148 2.09 9.59 5.02
C ASP A 148 0.66 10.06 4.81
N ASN A 149 0.46 10.93 3.81
CA ASN A 149 -0.87 11.40 3.43
C ASN A 149 -1.75 10.24 2.97
N ASP A 150 -1.21 9.30 2.19
CA ASP A 150 -1.93 8.11 1.74
C ASP A 150 -2.34 7.21 2.92
N LEU A 151 -1.46 7.06 3.93
CA LEU A 151 -1.77 6.28 5.13
C LEU A 151 -2.85 6.96 5.98
N VAL A 152 -2.77 8.29 6.16
CA VAL A 152 -3.81 9.05 6.86
C VAL A 152 -5.14 8.97 6.11
N GLY A 153 -5.11 9.07 4.78
CA GLY A 153 -6.27 8.87 3.93
C GLY A 153 -6.87 7.46 4.07
N LEU A 154 -6.02 6.43 4.10
CA LEU A 154 -6.45 5.05 4.34
C LEU A 154 -7.10 4.88 5.72
N LEU A 155 -6.53 5.47 6.77
CA LEU A 155 -7.09 5.45 8.12
C LEU A 155 -8.42 6.20 8.22
N GLY A 156 -8.57 7.31 7.49
CA GLY A 156 -9.83 8.08 7.43
C GLY A 156 -10.91 7.41 6.58
N ALA A 157 -10.53 6.65 5.56
CA ALA A 157 -11.43 5.93 4.65
C ALA A 157 -11.74 4.49 5.11
N LEU A 158 -11.13 4.05 6.22
CA LEU A 158 -11.34 2.73 6.80
C LEU A 158 -12.75 2.66 7.42
N PRO A 159 -13.63 1.75 6.98
CA PRO A 159 -14.95 1.63 7.55
C PRO A 159 -14.88 0.96 8.92
N ASP A 160 -15.92 1.19 9.74
CA ASP A 160 -15.97 0.74 11.14
C ASP A 160 -15.78 -0.78 11.30
N ASP A 161 -16.17 -1.56 10.29
CA ASP A 161 -16.05 -3.03 10.23
C ASP A 161 -14.60 -3.52 10.11
N LEU A 162 -13.71 -2.67 9.59
CA LEU A 162 -12.28 -2.94 9.46
C LEU A 162 -11.44 -2.37 10.60
N MET A 163 -12.03 -1.61 11.53
CA MET A 163 -11.30 -1.07 12.67
C MET A 163 -11.10 -2.10 13.79
N LEU A 164 -9.86 -2.21 14.28
CA LEU A 164 -9.55 -2.90 15.53
C LEU A 164 -9.63 -1.94 16.72
N PRO A 165 -10.00 -2.40 17.93
CA PRO A 165 -10.15 -3.80 18.36
C PRO A 165 -11.55 -4.40 18.15
N LYS A 166 -12.52 -3.63 17.62
CA LYS A 166 -13.93 -4.04 17.58
C LYS A 166 -14.16 -5.30 16.73
N ASN A 167 -13.39 -5.50 15.66
CA ASN A 167 -13.59 -6.57 14.69
C ASN A 167 -12.44 -7.58 14.60
N THR A 168 -11.93 -8.06 15.74
CA THR A 168 -10.79 -9.02 15.79
C THR A 168 -11.05 -10.36 15.08
N GLN A 169 -12.32 -10.79 14.98
CA GLN A 169 -12.70 -12.03 14.29
C GLN A 169 -12.86 -11.84 12.77
N CYS A 170 -12.87 -10.59 12.28
CA CYS A 170 -12.95 -10.31 10.86
C CYS A 170 -11.55 -10.45 10.23
N ARG A 171 -11.39 -11.47 9.38
CA ARG A 171 -10.12 -11.73 8.68
C ARG A 171 -9.62 -10.53 7.89
N ASN A 172 -10.53 -9.76 7.29
CA ASN A 172 -10.20 -8.56 6.53
C ASN A 172 -9.69 -7.45 7.46
N ALA A 173 -10.31 -7.26 8.62
CA ALA A 173 -9.87 -6.28 9.62
C ALA A 173 -8.46 -6.63 10.12
N THR A 174 -8.21 -7.89 10.50
CA THR A 174 -6.88 -8.33 10.93
C THR A 174 -5.83 -8.09 9.84
N PHE A 175 -6.16 -8.42 8.59
CA PHE A 175 -5.24 -8.26 7.46
C PHE A 175 -4.88 -6.80 7.18
N VAL A 176 -5.88 -5.92 7.06
CA VAL A 176 -5.64 -4.49 6.78
C VAL A 176 -4.88 -3.84 7.94
N ASN A 177 -5.24 -4.14 9.19
CA ASN A 177 -4.53 -3.59 10.35
C ASN A 177 -3.11 -4.13 10.48
N ALA A 178 -2.86 -5.41 10.14
CA ALA A 178 -1.51 -5.96 10.09
C ALA A 178 -0.66 -5.22 9.05
N ILE A 179 -1.22 -4.94 7.87
CA ILE A 179 -0.53 -4.16 6.83
C ILE A 179 -0.25 -2.73 7.31
N ILE A 180 -1.22 -2.05 7.92
CA ILE A 180 -1.06 -0.69 8.47
C ILE A 180 0.00 -0.66 9.56
N TYR A 181 0.05 -1.69 10.39
CA TYR A 181 1.08 -1.84 11.42
C TYR A 181 2.48 -1.98 10.79
N THR A 182 2.64 -2.87 9.81
CA THR A 182 3.92 -3.03 9.11
C THR A 182 4.34 -1.76 8.38
N LEU A 183 3.39 -1.06 7.75
CA LEU A 183 3.57 0.26 7.14
C LEU A 183 4.11 1.29 8.12
N SER A 184 3.43 1.41 9.26
CA SER A 184 3.81 2.35 10.32
C SER A 184 5.22 2.04 10.84
N ARG A 185 5.54 0.77 11.06
CA ARG A 185 6.88 0.33 11.52
C ARG A 185 7.98 0.68 10.53
N ALA A 186 7.81 0.37 9.24
CA ALA A 186 8.83 0.64 8.22
C ALA A 186 9.19 2.14 8.16
N ARG A 187 8.20 3.01 8.41
CA ARG A 187 8.37 4.46 8.40
C ARG A 187 9.06 5.01 9.65
N LEU A 188 8.86 4.39 10.81
CA LEU A 188 9.53 4.80 12.05
C LEU A 188 11.05 4.71 11.93
N ILE A 189 11.56 3.68 11.23
CA ILE A 189 13.00 3.50 11.01
C ILE A 189 13.55 4.66 10.16
N CYS A 190 12.92 4.96 9.02
CA CYS A 190 13.35 6.08 8.16
C CYS A 190 13.30 7.42 8.92
N ALA A 191 12.27 7.66 9.73
CA ALA A 191 12.17 8.88 10.53
C ALA A 191 13.28 8.96 11.61
N ALA A 192 13.62 7.84 12.25
CA ALA A 192 14.69 7.78 13.25
C ALA A 192 16.08 8.03 12.64
N GLU A 193 16.34 7.51 11.43
CA GLU A 193 17.56 7.78 10.67
C GLU A 193 17.73 9.25 10.34
N GLU A 194 16.65 9.92 9.94
CA GLU A 194 16.70 11.35 9.63
C GLU A 194 16.89 12.22 10.87
N ILE A 195 16.26 11.87 11.99
CA ILE A 195 16.56 12.50 13.28
C ILE A 195 18.07 12.39 13.53
N LEU A 196 18.64 11.19 13.44
CA LEU A 196 20.08 11.00 13.65
C LEU A 196 20.95 11.82 12.68
N ASN A 197 20.57 11.92 11.40
CA ASN A 197 21.28 12.72 10.41
C ASN A 197 21.25 14.21 10.73
N ILE A 198 20.10 14.76 11.12
CA ILE A 198 19.97 16.16 11.55
C ILE A 198 20.88 16.42 12.77
N PHE A 199 20.89 15.50 13.74
CA PHE A 199 21.77 15.61 14.91
C PHE A 199 23.25 15.58 14.52
N ARG A 200 23.66 14.74 13.56
CA ARG A 200 25.05 14.72 13.05
C ARG A 200 25.47 16.03 12.37
N MET A 201 24.53 16.78 11.79
CA MET A 201 24.80 18.08 11.19
C MET A 201 24.93 19.21 12.23
N MET A 202 24.55 18.97 13.49
CA MET A 202 24.67 19.96 14.56
C MET A 202 26.06 19.88 15.21
N PRO A 203 26.86 20.97 15.19
CA PRO A 203 28.23 20.95 15.69
C PRO A 203 28.34 20.86 17.24
N ASP A 204 27.29 21.23 18.00
CA ASP A 204 27.30 21.24 19.48
C ASP A 204 26.00 20.66 20.09
N ILE A 205 25.91 19.33 20.19
CA ILE A 205 24.79 18.62 20.87
C ILE A 205 24.83 18.79 22.41
N THR A 206 25.93 19.29 22.97
CA THR A 206 26.12 19.41 24.42
C THR A 206 25.54 20.70 25.01
N GLN A 207 25.28 21.73 24.20
CA GLN A 207 24.59 22.96 24.62
C GLN A 207 23.10 22.98 24.27
N THR A 208 22.59 21.94 23.64
CA THR A 208 21.25 21.96 23.05
C THR A 208 20.10 21.91 24.06
N HIS A 209 19.04 22.65 23.74
CA HIS A 209 17.80 22.76 24.48
C HIS A 209 17.23 21.38 24.91
N PRO A 210 16.66 21.25 26.12
CA PRO A 210 16.06 20.00 26.63
C PRO A 210 15.02 19.36 25.69
N MET A 211 14.47 20.14 24.75
CA MET A 211 13.51 19.66 23.76
C MET A 211 14.12 18.72 22.72
N LEU A 212 15.45 18.72 22.53
CA LEU A 212 16.14 17.84 21.59
C LEU A 212 16.41 16.44 22.18
N THR A 213 16.37 16.30 23.50
CA THR A 213 16.53 14.99 24.17
C THR A 213 15.40 14.04 23.84
N PHE A 214 14.16 14.53 23.71
CA PHE A 214 12.99 13.69 23.43
C PHE A 214 13.05 13.05 22.03
N PRO A 215 13.26 13.79 20.93
CA PRO A 215 13.44 13.20 19.60
C PRO A 215 14.60 12.19 19.53
N MET A 216 15.73 12.51 20.17
CA MET A 216 16.89 11.61 20.21
C MET A 216 16.56 10.30 20.97
N TYR A 217 15.86 10.40 22.11
CA TYR A 217 15.39 9.24 22.86
C TYR A 217 14.41 8.39 22.04
N THR A 218 13.42 9.01 21.38
CA THR A 218 12.45 8.28 20.54
C THR A 218 13.12 7.59 19.36
N ALA A 219 14.09 8.24 18.70
CA ALA A 219 14.84 7.62 17.60
C ALA A 219 15.68 6.43 18.10
N SER A 220 16.32 6.59 19.27
CA SER A 220 17.13 5.53 19.89
C SER A 220 16.29 4.30 20.23
N LEU A 221 15.06 4.49 20.75
CA LEU A 221 14.14 3.39 21.03
C LEU A 221 13.77 2.59 19.77
N VAL A 222 13.48 3.29 18.66
CA VAL A 222 13.16 2.64 17.38
C VAL A 222 14.33 1.76 16.91
N PHE A 223 15.57 2.25 17.04
CA PHE A 223 16.75 1.46 16.67
C PHE A 223 16.98 0.25 17.59
N LEU A 224 16.76 0.40 18.90
CA LEU A 224 16.88 -0.70 19.86
C LEU A 224 15.85 -1.80 19.61
N GLU A 225 14.60 -1.42 19.34
CA GLU A 225 13.55 -2.38 19.03
C GLU A 225 13.84 -3.15 17.73
N ASN A 226 14.41 -2.47 16.73
CA ASN A 226 14.81 -3.11 15.48
C ASN A 226 16.04 -4.05 15.66
N TRP A 227 16.99 -3.66 16.52
CA TRP A 227 18.15 -4.47 16.85
C TRP A 227 17.74 -5.81 17.48
N ASP A 228 16.83 -5.79 18.46
CA ASP A 228 16.34 -7.00 19.11
C ASP A 228 15.64 -7.96 18.15
N THR A 229 14.91 -7.43 17.15
CA THR A 229 14.30 -8.26 16.10
C THR A 229 15.32 -8.88 15.17
N SER A 230 16.43 -8.19 14.87
CA SER A 230 17.50 -8.72 14.00
C SER A 230 18.41 -9.75 14.69
N ALA A 231 18.45 -9.77 16.03
CA ALA A 231 19.27 -10.68 16.82
C ALA A 231 18.59 -12.04 17.11
N GLN A 232 17.30 -12.18 16.76
CA GLN A 232 16.51 -13.39 16.95
C GLN A 232 16.35 -14.25 15.68
N ASP A 233 16.77 -13.73 14.52
CA ASP A 233 16.84 -14.43 13.23
C ASP A 233 18.26 -14.98 12.96
#